data_AF-A0A091IJZ6-F1
#
_entry.id   AF-A0A091IJZ6-F1
#
_cell.length_a   1.000
_cell.length_b   1.000
_cell.length_c   1.000
_cell.angle_alpha   90.00
_cell.angle_beta   90.00
_cell.angle_gamma   90.00
#
_symmetry.space_group_name_H-M   'P 1'
#
loop_
_entity.id
_entity.type
_entity.pdbx_description
1 polymer ?
#
loop_
_entity_poly.entity_id
_entity_poly.type
_entity_poly.pdbx_seq_one_letter_code
_entity_poly.pdbx_strand_id
1 'polypeptide(L)'
;MPCIYIPPENRFKYIWKMLTPNKTVHILPNDSAVMEVCRETYLVTFQCETQENGNVVAAVRYAVYARTAMQTKKPRRIETEQSRRMTTDAILIFCLATGIIVTVGVIFAMIFIILHWSVVKSIWESESGQDNQDKKLTSKTLLYDME
;
A
#
# COMPACT_ATOMS: atom_id res chain seq x y z
N MET A 1 -13.54 0.28 -28.87
CA MET A 1 -12.58 1.27 -28.35
C MET A 1 -12.46 2.37 -29.39
N PRO A 2 -12.96 3.59 -29.15
CA PRO A 2 -12.79 4.66 -30.12
C PRO A 2 -11.41 5.28 -29.91
N CYS A 3 -10.55 5.20 -30.92
CA CYS A 3 -9.29 5.94 -30.93
C CYS A 3 -9.62 7.42 -31.14
N ILE A 4 -9.08 8.28 -30.27
CA ILE A 4 -9.16 9.73 -30.43
C ILE A 4 -8.04 10.14 -31.39
N TYR A 5 -8.43 10.67 -32.54
CA TYR A 5 -7.53 11.24 -33.55
C TYR A 5 -7.53 12.76 -33.38
N ILE A 6 -6.36 13.33 -33.09
CA ILE A 6 -6.16 14.78 -33.03
C ILE A 6 -5.40 15.16 -34.31
N PRO A 7 -6.01 15.91 -35.25
CA PRO A 7 -5.34 16.31 -36.47
C PRO A 7 -4.20 17.28 -36.15
N PRO A 8 -3.09 17.24 -36.89
CA PRO A 8 -2.01 18.20 -36.72
C PRO A 8 -2.51 19.61 -37.03
N GLU A 9 -2.26 20.57 -36.13
CA GLU A 9 -2.44 21.98 -36.46
C GLU A 9 -1.38 22.38 -37.49
N ASN A 10 -1.78 23.05 -38.57
CA ASN A 10 -0.90 23.48 -39.66
C ASN A 10 0.21 24.48 -39.24
N ARG A 11 0.26 24.88 -37.97
CA ARG A 11 1.25 25.81 -37.44
C ARG A 11 2.58 25.12 -37.11
N PHE A 12 2.55 23.84 -36.76
CA PHE A 12 3.73 23.16 -36.24
C PHE A 12 4.25 22.10 -37.22
N LYS A 13 5.57 22.06 -37.38
CA LYS A 13 6.28 21.00 -38.11
C LYS A 13 6.76 19.94 -37.13
N TYR A 14 6.46 18.68 -37.40
CA TYR A 14 6.92 17.55 -36.59
C TYR A 14 8.09 16.88 -37.31
N ILE A 15 9.23 16.74 -36.64
CA ILE A 15 10.40 16.04 -37.18
C ILE A 15 10.73 14.83 -36.33
N TRP A 16 10.69 13.66 -36.93
CA TRP A 16 11.07 12.41 -36.28
C TRP A 16 12.55 12.11 -36.46
N LYS A 17 13.17 11.68 -35.37
CA LYS A 17 14.58 11.33 -35.29
C LYS A 17 14.74 9.98 -34.61
N MET A 18 15.50 9.09 -35.22
CA MET A 18 15.97 7.85 -34.62
C MET A 18 17.31 8.11 -33.92
N LEU A 19 17.34 7.84 -32.62
CA LEU A 19 18.52 7.95 -31.76
C LEU A 19 19.14 6.57 -31.59
N THR A 20 20.24 6.33 -32.30
CA THR A 20 21.00 5.08 -32.18
C THR A 20 22.23 5.32 -31.30
N PRO A 21 22.51 4.46 -30.30
CA PRO A 21 23.72 4.58 -29.49
C PRO A 21 24.97 4.59 -30.37
N ASN A 22 25.91 5.50 -30.08
CA ASN A 22 27.19 5.64 -30.78
C ASN A 22 27.10 5.93 -32.29
N LYS A 23 25.94 6.39 -32.79
CA LYS A 23 25.77 6.82 -34.19
C LYS A 23 25.16 8.22 -34.23
N THR A 24 25.28 8.86 -35.38
CA THR A 24 24.62 10.13 -35.66
C THR A 24 23.11 9.96 -35.68
N VAL A 25 22.39 11.01 -35.27
CA VAL A 25 20.94 11.04 -35.25
C VAL A 25 20.41 10.96 -36.67
N HIS A 26 19.50 10.01 -36.92
CA HIS A 26 18.93 9.82 -38.24
C HIS A 26 17.53 10.44 -38.31
N ILE A 27 17.34 11.46 -39.15
CA ILE A 27 16.02 12.07 -39.40
C ILE A 27 15.25 11.14 -40.33
N LEU A 28 14.01 10.83 -39.97
CA LEU A 28 13.17 9.97 -40.80
C LEU A 28 12.67 10.75 -42.03
N PRO A 29 12.71 10.16 -43.24
CA PRO A 29 12.39 10.85 -44.49
C PRO A 29 10.89 11.11 -44.69
N ASN A 30 10.01 10.34 -44.03
CA ASN A 30 8.56 10.53 -44.03
C ASN A 30 8.09 10.86 -42.62
N ASP A 31 8.46 12.05 -42.13
CA ASP A 31 8.04 12.55 -40.83
C ASP A 31 6.58 13.04 -40.89
N SER A 32 5.70 12.36 -40.16
CA SER A 32 4.29 12.74 -40.00
C SER A 32 3.99 13.04 -38.53
N ALA A 33 2.86 13.65 -38.19
CA ALA A 33 2.49 13.82 -36.77
C ALA A 33 2.25 12.47 -36.05
N VAL A 34 2.08 11.38 -36.80
CA VAL A 34 1.90 10.02 -36.32
C VAL A 34 3.09 9.17 -36.75
N MET A 35 3.71 8.42 -35.84
CA MET A 35 4.75 7.45 -36.18
C MET A 35 4.34 6.06 -35.73
N GLU A 36 4.25 5.15 -36.69
CA GLU A 36 4.08 3.72 -36.44
C GLU A 36 5.46 3.08 -36.33
N VAL A 37 5.71 2.38 -35.22
CA VAL A 37 6.99 1.72 -34.96
C VAL A 37 6.75 0.23 -34.71
N CYS A 38 7.35 -0.60 -35.56
CA CYS A 38 7.42 -2.03 -35.34
C CYS A 38 8.40 -2.33 -34.19
N ARG A 39 8.04 -3.24 -33.29
CA ARG A 39 8.97 -3.71 -32.25
C ARG A 39 10.07 -4.55 -32.88
N GLU A 40 11.24 -3.97 -33.02
CA GLU A 40 12.43 -4.66 -33.51
C GLU A 40 13.11 -5.50 -32.41
N THR A 41 14.18 -6.22 -32.79
CA THR A 41 14.94 -7.12 -31.91
C THR A 41 15.79 -6.36 -30.87
N TYR A 42 16.04 -5.06 -31.08
CA TYR A 42 16.89 -4.24 -30.23
C TYR A 42 16.14 -3.03 -29.67
N LEU A 43 16.70 -2.41 -28.62
CA LEU A 43 16.16 -1.17 -28.05
C LEU A 43 16.42 -0.02 -29.01
N VAL A 44 15.35 0.66 -29.42
CA VAL A 44 15.44 1.85 -30.28
C VAL A 44 14.84 3.04 -29.56
N THR A 45 15.51 4.19 -29.62
CA THR A 45 14.98 5.44 -29.07
C THR A 45 14.59 6.37 -30.21
N PHE A 46 13.43 6.98 -30.11
CA PHE A 46 12.92 7.94 -31.06
C PHE A 46 12.67 9.28 -30.37
N GLN A 47 12.81 10.36 -31.15
CA GLN A 47 12.53 11.72 -30.74
C GLN A 47 11.65 12.40 -31.78
N CYS A 48 10.54 12.96 -31.35
CA CYS A 48 9.77 13.93 -32.14
C CYS A 48 10.16 15.33 -31.69
N GLU A 49 10.48 16.21 -32.62
CA GLU A 49 10.58 17.64 -32.36
C GLU A 49 9.39 18.35 -32.98
N THR A 50 8.72 19.18 -32.19
CA THR A 50 7.73 20.15 -32.66
C THR A 50 8.47 21.45 -32.92
N GLN A 51 8.42 21.90 -34.17
CA GLN A 51 9.05 23.13 -34.60
C GLN A 51 8.02 24.18 -34.98
N GLU A 52 8.32 25.41 -34.61
CA GLU A 52 7.61 26.61 -35.02
C GLU A 52 8.62 27.57 -35.65
N ASN A 53 8.41 27.97 -36.90
CA ASN A 53 9.31 28.87 -37.63
C ASN A 53 10.80 28.42 -37.62
N GLY A 54 11.04 27.10 -37.66
CA GLY A 54 12.39 26.51 -37.62
C GLY A 54 12.99 26.36 -36.21
N ASN A 55 12.33 26.86 -35.17
CA ASN A 55 12.76 26.69 -33.79
C ASN A 55 12.04 25.51 -33.12
N VAL A 56 12.77 24.68 -32.38
CA VAL A 56 12.18 23.59 -31.59
C VAL A 56 11.46 24.18 -30.38
N VAL A 57 10.14 24.07 -30.33
CA VAL A 57 9.30 24.56 -29.21
C VAL A 57 8.92 23.45 -28.23
N ALA A 58 8.95 22.19 -28.68
CA ALA A 58 8.75 21.02 -27.83
C ALA A 58 9.49 19.80 -28.40
N ALA A 59 9.83 18.85 -27.53
CA ALA A 59 10.37 17.57 -27.95
C ALA A 59 9.86 16.43 -27.07
N VAL A 60 9.48 15.32 -27.70
CA VAL A 60 9.05 14.10 -27.01
C VAL A 60 10.01 12.98 -27.36
N ARG A 61 10.50 12.27 -26.35
CA ARG A 61 11.39 11.12 -26.51
C ARG A 61 10.73 9.87 -25.98
N TYR A 62 10.81 8.78 -26.74
CA TYR A 62 10.38 7.47 -26.26
C TYR A 62 11.33 6.37 -26.70
N ALA A 63 11.40 5.32 -25.87
CA ALA A 63 12.22 4.15 -26.13
C ALA A 63 11.32 2.94 -26.36
N VAL A 64 11.50 2.29 -27.49
CA VAL A 64 10.81 1.06 -27.86
C VAL A 64 11.71 -0.12 -27.48
N TYR A 65 11.33 -0.81 -26.41
CA TYR A 65 12.05 -2.00 -25.96
C TYR A 65 11.79 -3.19 -26.89
N ALA A 66 12.85 -3.97 -27.10
CA ALA A 66 12.79 -5.22 -27.83
C ALA A 66 11.75 -6.19 -27.23
N ARG A 67 11.14 -7.00 -28.09
CA ARG A 67 10.18 -8.04 -27.68
C ARG A 67 10.79 -9.03 -26.69
N THR A 68 12.05 -9.38 -26.86
CA THR A 68 12.82 -10.28 -25.97
C THR A 68 13.14 -9.61 -24.63
N ALA A 69 13.43 -8.31 -24.64
CA ALA A 69 13.71 -7.56 -23.42
C ALA A 69 12.48 -7.42 -22.50
N MET A 70 11.25 -7.45 -23.04
CA MET A 70 10.04 -7.49 -22.22
C MET A 70 9.79 -8.85 -21.55
N GLN A 71 10.26 -9.96 -22.14
CA GLN A 71 10.19 -11.29 -21.51
C GLN A 71 11.18 -11.42 -20.35
N THR A 72 12.37 -10.82 -20.47
CA THR A 72 13.37 -10.80 -19.39
C THR A 72 13.15 -9.67 -18.37
N LYS A 73 12.42 -8.60 -18.75
CA LYS A 73 11.93 -7.56 -17.83
C LYS A 73 10.49 -7.87 -17.37
N LYS A 74 10.32 -8.91 -16.57
CA LYS A 74 9.52 -8.68 -15.34
C LYS A 74 10.18 -7.53 -14.57
N PRO A 75 9.42 -6.58 -13.99
CA PRO A 75 9.89 -5.23 -13.73
C PRO A 75 10.81 -5.15 -12.50
N ARG A 76 12.00 -5.76 -12.55
CA ARG A 76 13.03 -5.70 -11.49
C ARG A 76 13.51 -4.29 -11.13
N ARG A 77 13.24 -3.27 -11.95
CA ARG A 77 13.65 -1.87 -11.68
C ARG A 77 12.57 -1.01 -11.04
N ILE A 78 11.30 -1.40 -11.17
CA ILE A 78 10.21 -0.80 -10.40
C ILE A 78 10.03 -1.59 -9.09
N GLU A 79 10.31 -2.89 -9.10
CA GLU A 79 10.27 -3.73 -7.91
C GLU A 79 11.26 -3.32 -6.81
N THR A 80 12.46 -2.81 -7.05
CA THR A 80 13.37 -2.53 -5.91
C THR A 80 12.91 -1.35 -5.03
N GLU A 81 12.29 -0.32 -5.64
CA GLU A 81 11.74 0.83 -4.91
C GLU A 81 10.29 0.58 -4.45
N GLN A 82 9.47 -0.05 -5.30
CA GLN A 82 8.09 -0.39 -4.97
C GLN A 82 8.00 -1.57 -4.00
N SER A 83 8.88 -2.58 -4.07
CA SER A 83 8.93 -3.69 -3.09
C SER A 83 9.32 -3.19 -1.71
N ARG A 84 10.27 -2.25 -1.59
CA ARG A 84 10.63 -1.67 -0.30
C ARG A 84 9.49 -0.85 0.31
N ARG A 85 8.74 -0.13 -0.53
CA ARG A 85 7.54 0.62 -0.10
C ARG A 85 6.38 -0.30 0.25
N MET A 86 6.11 -1.31 -0.58
CA MET A 86 5.03 -2.29 -0.42
C MET A 86 5.27 -3.26 0.75
N THR A 87 6.53 -3.61 1.06
CA THR A 87 6.88 -4.37 2.27
C THR A 87 6.71 -3.52 3.53
N THR A 88 7.09 -2.24 3.49
CA THR A 88 6.86 -1.32 4.62
C THR A 88 5.36 -1.11 4.84
N ASP A 89 4.58 -0.91 3.77
CA ASP A 89 3.12 -0.78 3.85
C ASP A 89 2.46 -2.06 4.37
N ALA A 90 2.90 -3.24 3.93
CA ALA A 90 2.40 -4.52 4.44
C ALA A 90 2.73 -4.74 5.93
N ILE A 91 3.94 -4.37 6.37
CA ILE A 91 4.34 -4.43 7.78
C ILE A 91 3.51 -3.45 8.61
N LEU A 92 3.30 -2.22 8.12
CA LEU A 92 2.47 -1.22 8.80
C LEU A 92 1.01 -1.69 8.94
N ILE A 93 0.44 -2.28 7.88
CA ILE A 93 -0.91 -2.85 7.91
C ILE A 93 -0.97 -4.02 8.92
N PHE A 94 0.04 -4.90 8.93
CA PHE A 94 0.11 -6.02 9.87
C PHE A 94 0.23 -5.57 11.32
N CYS A 95 1.10 -4.59 11.59
CA CYS A 95 1.26 -4.00 12.92
C CYS A 95 -0.02 -3.30 13.38
N LEU A 96 -0.68 -2.56 12.48
CA LEU A 96 -1.95 -1.88 12.77
C LEU A 96 -3.05 -2.89 13.10
N ALA A 97 -3.22 -3.93 12.27
CA ALA A 97 -4.20 -4.98 12.50
C ALA A 97 -3.95 -5.72 13.82
N THR A 98 -2.70 -6.11 14.08
CA THR A 98 -2.31 -6.78 15.32
C THR A 98 -2.55 -5.89 16.54
N GLY A 99 -2.21 -4.59 16.44
CA GLY A 99 -2.43 -3.61 17.51
C GLY A 99 -3.92 -3.41 17.84
N ILE A 100 -4.79 -3.35 16.82
CA ILE A 100 -6.24 -3.26 17.00
C ILE A 100 -6.75 -4.51 17.74
N ILE A 101 -6.34 -5.70 17.32
CA ILE A 101 -6.75 -6.97 17.95
C ILE A 101 -6.33 -7.01 19.42
N VAL A 102 -5.08 -6.65 19.73
CA VAL A 102 -4.57 -6.61 21.11
C VAL A 102 -5.34 -5.60 21.95
N THR A 103 -5.60 -4.40 21.41
CA THR A 103 -6.33 -3.34 22.13
C THR A 103 -7.76 -3.79 22.46
N VAL A 104 -8.45 -4.38 21.50
CA VAL A 104 -9.79 -4.95 21.70
C VAL A 104 -9.74 -6.06 22.77
N GLY A 105 -8.74 -6.94 22.73
CA GLY A 105 -8.54 -7.99 23.74
C GLY A 105 -8.36 -7.43 25.16
N VAL A 106 -7.58 -6.35 25.32
CA VAL A 106 -7.40 -5.69 26.62
C VAL A 106 -8.70 -5.08 27.13
N ILE A 107 -9.48 -4.44 26.25
CA ILE A 107 -10.80 -3.90 26.62
C ILE A 107 -11.73 -5.03 27.09
N PHE A 108 -11.79 -6.14 26.36
CA PHE A 108 -12.57 -7.30 26.78
C PHE A 108 -12.10 -7.84 28.13
N ALA A 109 -10.79 -8.01 28.34
CA ALA A 109 -10.25 -8.47 29.62
C ALA A 109 -10.64 -7.55 30.78
N MET A 110 -10.56 -6.22 30.59
CA MET A 110 -11.01 -5.24 31.59
C MET A 110 -12.51 -5.38 31.90
N ILE A 111 -13.35 -5.55 30.89
CA ILE A 111 -14.79 -5.77 31.07
C ILE A 111 -15.03 -7.07 31.84
N PHE A 112 -14.36 -8.16 31.48
CA PHE A 112 -14.47 -9.44 32.20
C PHE A 112 -14.02 -9.32 33.64
N ILE A 113 -12.93 -8.58 33.92
CA ILE A 113 -12.50 -8.33 35.29
C ILE A 113 -13.57 -7.57 36.05
N ILE A 114 -14.21 -6.56 35.47
CA ILE A 114 -15.28 -5.78 36.16
C ILE A 114 -16.54 -6.63 36.36
N LEU A 115 -16.97 -7.40 35.36
CA LEU A 115 -18.14 -8.27 35.44
C LEU A 115 -17.92 -9.38 36.46
N HIS A 116 -16.76 -10.06 36.36
CA HIS A 116 -16.38 -11.11 37.28
C HIS A 116 -16.06 -10.55 38.67
N TRP A 117 -15.59 -9.31 38.79
CA TRP A 117 -15.47 -8.61 40.08
C TRP A 117 -16.85 -8.39 40.71
N SER A 118 -17.92 -8.11 39.96
CA SER A 118 -19.27 -8.05 40.54
C SER A 118 -19.73 -9.40 41.10
N VAL A 119 -19.39 -10.49 40.40
CA VAL A 119 -19.69 -11.86 40.82
C VAL A 119 -18.85 -12.25 42.03
N VAL A 120 -17.54 -12.04 41.97
CA VAL A 120 -16.60 -12.30 43.08
C VAL A 120 -16.92 -11.42 44.28
N LYS A 121 -17.33 -10.17 44.08
CA LYS A 121 -17.76 -9.29 45.18
C LYS A 121 -19.04 -9.80 45.82
N SER A 122 -20.02 -10.27 45.05
CA SER A 122 -21.23 -10.88 45.60
C SER A 122 -20.93 -12.18 46.36
N ILE A 123 -19.97 -12.97 45.89
CA ILE A 123 -19.52 -14.21 46.55
C ILE A 123 -18.74 -13.88 47.83
N TRP A 124 -17.84 -12.90 47.81
CA TRP A 124 -17.07 -12.46 48.98
C TRP A 124 -17.95 -11.78 50.04
N GLU A 125 -18.95 -11.01 49.64
CA GLU A 125 -19.96 -10.45 50.56
C GLU A 125 -20.83 -11.57 51.18
N SER A 126 -21.14 -12.64 50.44
CA SER A 126 -21.84 -13.81 51.00
C SER A 126 -20.96 -14.63 51.96
N GLU A 127 -19.67 -14.80 51.67
CA GLU A 127 -18.73 -15.57 52.48
C GLU A 127 -18.33 -14.84 53.78
N SER A 128 -18.16 -13.51 53.73
CA SER A 128 -17.89 -12.68 54.92
C SER A 128 -19.12 -12.45 55.80
N GLY A 129 -20.32 -12.44 55.22
CA GLY A 129 -21.58 -12.37 55.98
C GLY A 129 -21.85 -13.65 56.79
N GLN A 130 -21.45 -14.80 56.25
CA GLN A 130 -21.61 -16.10 56.90
C GLN A 130 -20.58 -16.32 58.02
N ASP A 131 -19.31 -15.93 57.82
CA ASP A 131 -18.27 -15.97 58.86
C ASP A 131 -18.63 -15.12 60.09
N ASN A 132 -19.30 -13.98 59.90
CA ASN A 132 -19.73 -13.12 61.00
C ASN A 132 -20.98 -13.64 61.74
N GLN A 133 -21.89 -14.35 61.05
CA GLN A 133 -23.00 -15.06 61.70
C GLN A 133 -22.52 -16.28 62.48
N ASP A 134 -21.60 -17.08 61.93
CA ASP A 134 -21.07 -18.26 62.62
C ASP A 134 -20.27 -17.88 63.88
N LYS A 135 -19.49 -16.80 63.84
CA LYS A 135 -18.81 -16.27 65.04
C LYS A 135 -19.79 -15.71 66.09
N LYS A 136 -20.90 -15.09 65.66
CA LYS A 136 -21.95 -14.58 66.56
C LYS A 136 -22.81 -15.69 67.17
N LEU A 137 -23.01 -16.80 66.45
CA LEU A 137 -23.71 -17.99 66.95
C LEU A 137 -22.83 -18.74 67.96
N THR A 138 -21.54 -18.93 67.64
CA THR A 138 -20.59 -19.67 68.49
C THR A 138 -20.33 -18.95 69.82
N SER A 139 -20.21 -17.61 69.80
CA SER A 139 -20.07 -16.81 71.04
C SER A 139 -21.33 -16.81 71.91
N LYS A 140 -22.53 -16.82 71.31
CA LYS A 140 -23.78 -16.95 72.06
C LYS A 140 -23.93 -18.33 72.68
N THR A 141 -23.60 -19.40 71.96
CA THR A 141 -23.68 -20.77 72.47
C THR A 141 -22.72 -21.00 73.65
N LEU A 142 -21.50 -20.43 73.62
CA LEU A 142 -20.56 -20.51 74.74
C LEU A 142 -20.97 -19.70 75.97
N LEU A 143 -21.83 -18.68 75.81
CA LEU A 143 -22.28 -17.83 76.91
C LEU A 143 -23.47 -18.43 77.68
N TYR A 144 -24.26 -19.32 77.05
CA TYR A 144 -25.33 -20.07 77.72
C TYR A 144 -24.84 -21.35 78.41
N ASP A 145 -23.61 -21.80 78.15
CA ASP A 145 -23.03 -23.02 78.73
C ASP A 145 -22.21 -22.74 80.01
N MET A 146 -22.28 -21.52 80.54
CA MET A 146 -21.60 -21.06 81.75
C MET A 146 -22.54 -20.49 82.83
N GLU A 147 -23.86 -20.71 82.71
CA GLU A 147 -24.86 -20.31 83.71
C GLU A 147 -25.59 -21.52 84.31
#